data_AF-A0A8C8TNB7-F1
#
_entry.id   AF-A0A8C8TNB7-F1
#
_cell.length_a   1.000
_cell.length_b   1.000
_cell.length_c   1.000
_cell.angle_alpha   90.00
_cell.angle_beta   90.00
_cell.angle_gamma   90.00
#
_symmetry.space_group_name_H-M   'P 1'
#
loop_
_entity.id
_entity.type
_entity.pdbx_description
1 polymer ?
#
loop_
_entity_poly.entity_id
_entity_poly.type
_entity_poly.pdbx_seq_one_letter_code
_entity_poly.pdbx_strand_id
1 'polypeptide(L)'
;MALSNEQQLLFEKLALYCDSYIQLIPISFVLGFYVTLVVTRWWNQYESLPWPDRLMSQVSGFVEGKDEQGRLLRRTLIRYAILGQVLILRSVSTAVFKRFPTLLHLVRAGRQYLEWAGPQGRSGPEAWPETRSDGS
;
A
#
# COMPACT_ATOMS: atom_id res chain seq x y z
N MET A 1 -34.13 -32.28 -10.31
CA MET A 1 -35.30 -32.24 -9.41
C MET A 1 -35.74 -30.79 -9.30
N ALA A 2 -36.91 -30.47 -9.86
CA ALA A 2 -37.53 -29.16 -9.73
C ALA A 2 -38.59 -29.23 -8.60
N LEU A 3 -38.86 -28.09 -7.96
CA LEU A 3 -39.84 -27.95 -6.87
C LEU A 3 -41.24 -28.38 -7.31
N SER A 4 -42.00 -29.02 -6.42
CA SER A 4 -43.42 -29.31 -6.67
C SER A 4 -44.24 -28.02 -6.68
N ASN A 5 -45.45 -28.07 -7.25
CA ASN A 5 -46.34 -26.90 -7.37
C ASN A 5 -46.62 -26.22 -6.00
N GLU A 6 -46.79 -26.99 -4.92
CA GLU A 6 -46.98 -26.43 -3.58
C GLU A 6 -45.71 -25.75 -3.05
N GLN A 7 -44.53 -26.31 -3.35
CA GLN A 7 -43.27 -25.73 -2.93
C GLN A 7 -42.91 -24.47 -3.72
N GLN A 8 -43.33 -24.38 -5.00
CA GLN A 8 -43.21 -23.15 -5.79
C GLN A 8 -44.02 -22.00 -5.19
N LEU A 9 -45.25 -22.28 -4.73
CA LEU A 9 -46.12 -21.30 -4.08
C LEU A 9 -45.55 -20.78 -2.75
N LEU A 10 -44.92 -21.66 -1.97
CA LEU A 10 -44.20 -21.26 -0.75
C LEU A 10 -42.94 -20.44 -1.07
N PHE A 11 -42.21 -20.81 -2.12
CA PHE A 11 -41.03 -20.07 -2.57
C PHE A 11 -41.39 -18.67 -3.06
N GLU A 12 -42.50 -18.51 -3.77
CA GLU A 12 -42.99 -17.22 -4.24
C GLU A 12 -43.36 -16.29 -3.08
N LYS A 13 -44.04 -16.81 -2.05
CA LYS A 13 -44.30 -16.06 -0.81
C LYS A 13 -43.02 -15.65 -0.08
N LEU A 14 -42.01 -16.53 -0.04
CA LEU A 14 -40.71 -16.23 0.56
C LEU A 14 -39.97 -15.15 -0.21
N ALA A 15 -39.99 -15.21 -1.55
CA ALA A 15 -39.32 -14.22 -2.40
C ALA A 15 -39.93 -12.82 -2.22
N LEU A 16 -41.27 -12.73 -2.23
CA LEU A 16 -41.99 -11.47 -1.97
C LEU A 16 -41.73 -10.95 -0.55
N TYR A 17 -41.62 -11.84 0.44
CA TYR A 17 -41.25 -11.48 1.80
C TYR A 17 -39.84 -10.90 1.83
N CYS A 18 -38.84 -11.57 1.25
CA CYS A 18 -37.46 -11.08 1.18
C CYS A 18 -37.35 -9.71 0.48
N ASP A 19 -38.09 -9.48 -0.61
CA ASP A 19 -38.09 -8.20 -1.33
C ASP A 19 -38.56 -7.03 -0.45
N SER A 20 -39.55 -7.27 0.42
CA SER A 20 -40.05 -6.26 1.35
C SER A 20 -39.02 -5.83 2.43
N TYR A 21 -38.06 -6.69 2.79
CA TYR A 21 -37.01 -6.39 3.78
C TYR A 21 -35.78 -5.71 3.19
N ILE A 22 -35.59 -5.77 1.87
CA ILE A 22 -34.49 -5.09 1.18
C ILE A 22 -34.65 -3.55 1.24
N GLN A 23 -35.86 -3.05 1.54
CA GLN A 23 -36.19 -1.63 1.49
C GLN A 23 -36.11 -0.84 2.80
N LEU A 24 -35.51 -1.38 3.87
CA LEU A 24 -35.33 -0.60 5.11
C LEU A 24 -33.87 -0.14 5.29
N ILE A 25 -33.64 1.12 4.92
CA ILE A 25 -32.35 1.82 4.79
C ILE A 25 -31.53 1.28 3.61
N PRO A 26 -31.37 2.06 2.52
CA PRO A 26 -30.57 1.61 1.39
C PRO A 26 -29.15 1.33 1.89
N ILE A 27 -28.69 0.09 1.71
CA ILE A 27 -27.32 -0.35 2.06
C ILE A 27 -26.28 0.65 1.53
N SER A 28 -26.58 1.27 0.38
CA SER A 28 -25.83 2.37 -0.22
C SER A 28 -25.51 3.53 0.74
N PHE A 29 -26.42 3.89 1.64
CA PHE A 29 -26.20 4.97 2.62
C PHE A 29 -25.15 4.57 3.67
N VAL A 30 -25.30 3.39 4.27
CA VAL A 30 -24.34 2.85 5.25
C VAL A 30 -22.99 2.61 4.60
N LEU A 31 -22.99 2.05 3.38
CA LEU A 31 -21.80 1.83 2.58
C LEU A 31 -21.11 3.15 2.25
N GLY A 32 -21.86 4.20 1.88
CA GLY A 32 -21.33 5.54 1.62
C GLY A 32 -20.64 6.14 2.85
N PHE A 33 -21.26 6.04 4.02
CA PHE A 33 -20.66 6.49 5.29
C PHE A 33 -19.41 5.67 5.63
N TYR A 34 -19.47 4.34 5.50
CA TYR A 34 -18.36 3.44 5.78
C TYR A 34 -17.16 3.71 4.88
N VAL A 35 -17.37 3.78 3.55
CA VAL A 35 -16.31 4.07 2.59
C VAL A 35 -15.71 5.45 2.85
N THR A 36 -16.53 6.47 3.10
CA THR A 36 -16.03 7.82 3.43
C THR A 36 -15.16 7.82 4.68
N LEU A 37 -15.57 7.11 5.73
CA LEU A 37 -14.79 6.96 6.96
C LEU A 37 -13.46 6.22 6.69
N VAL A 38 -13.49 5.11 5.96
CA VAL A 38 -12.29 4.32 5.63
C VAL A 38 -11.31 5.14 4.79
N VAL A 39 -11.78 5.83 3.75
CA VAL A 39 -10.94 6.68 2.88
C VAL A 39 -10.35 7.83 3.67
N THR A 40 -11.13 8.50 4.52
CA THR A 40 -10.65 9.60 5.36
C THR A 40 -9.56 9.14 6.32
N ARG A 41 -9.76 7.98 6.99
CA ARG A 41 -8.73 7.43 7.89
C ARG A 41 -7.47 7.03 7.14
N TRP A 42 -7.61 6.41 5.98
CA TRP A 42 -6.46 6.04 5.13
C TRP A 42 -5.70 7.28 4.65
N TRP A 43 -6.40 8.31 4.18
CA TRP A 43 -5.78 9.55 3.73
C TRP A 43 -5.05 10.26 4.87
N ASN A 44 -5.65 10.33 6.06
CA ASN A 44 -4.99 10.89 7.24
C ASN A 44 -3.72 10.11 7.62
N GLN A 45 -3.73 8.77 7.51
CA GLN A 45 -2.53 7.96 7.70
C GLN A 45 -1.47 8.27 6.63
N TYR A 46 -1.88 8.40 5.38
CA TYR A 46 -0.99 8.76 4.28
C TYR A 46 -0.36 10.15 4.46
N GLU A 47 -1.14 11.15 4.86
CA GLU A 47 -0.65 12.51 5.10
C GLU A 47 0.24 12.62 6.34
N SER A 48 0.00 11.77 7.35
CA SER A 48 0.85 11.66 8.54
C SER A 48 2.22 11.05 8.25
N LEU A 49 2.42 10.40 7.10
CA LEU A 49 3.74 9.95 6.66
C LEU A 49 4.51 11.19 6.18
N PRO A 50 5.52 11.64 6.93
CA PRO A 50 6.26 12.81 6.53
C PRO A 50 7.05 12.46 5.27
N TRP A 51 6.82 13.24 4.21
CA TRP A 51 7.56 13.10 2.96
C TRP A 51 9.07 13.06 3.26
N PRO A 52 9.82 12.15 2.61
CA PRO A 52 11.25 12.01 2.87
C PRO A 52 12.01 13.32 2.67
N ASP A 53 11.52 14.22 1.81
CA ASP A 53 12.05 15.58 1.64
C ASP A 53 11.88 16.47 2.88
N ARG A 54 10.70 16.44 3.51
CA ARG A 54 10.43 17.19 4.75
C ARG A 54 11.25 16.63 5.91
N LEU A 55 11.34 15.30 6.03
CA LEU A 55 12.22 14.64 6.99
C LEU A 55 13.68 14.99 6.74
N MET A 56 14.13 15.02 5.48
CA MET A 56 15.51 15.35 5.15
C MET A 56 15.87 16.77 5.54
N SER A 57 14.96 17.72 5.34
CA SER A 57 15.13 19.10 5.80
C SER A 57 15.27 19.17 7.32
N GLN A 58 14.38 18.51 8.07
CA GLN A 58 14.45 18.45 9.54
C GLN A 58 15.73 17.76 10.03
N VAL A 59 16.05 16.59 9.49
CA VAL A 59 17.24 15.80 9.84
C VAL A 59 18.53 16.56 9.49
N SER A 60 18.54 17.34 8.41
CA SER A 60 19.68 18.21 8.07
C SER A 60 19.86 19.37 9.04
N GLY A 61 18.78 19.85 9.67
CA GLY A 61 18.84 20.89 10.70
C GLY A 61 19.19 20.37 12.09
N PHE A 62 18.75 19.15 12.45
CA PHE A 62 19.01 18.56 13.76
C PHE A 62 20.36 17.82 13.86
N VAL A 63 20.87 17.28 12.75
CA VAL A 63 22.15 16.56 12.74
C VAL A 63 23.25 17.48 12.24
N GLU A 64 23.79 18.27 13.16
CA GLU A 64 25.00 19.06 12.96
C GLU A 64 26.24 18.16 12.90
N GLY A 65 27.19 18.49 12.02
CA GLY A 65 28.42 17.71 11.82
C GLY A 65 28.67 17.37 10.35
N LYS A 66 29.83 17.84 9.85
CA LYS A 66 30.39 17.44 8.54
C LYS A 66 31.12 16.10 8.60
N ASP A 67 31.21 15.51 9.78
CA ASP A 67 31.91 14.26 10.00
C ASP A 67 31.20 13.07 9.33
N GLU A 68 31.98 12.04 9.03
CA GLU A 68 31.52 10.77 8.47
C GLU A 68 30.32 10.22 9.25
N GLN A 69 30.37 10.33 10.59
CA GLN A 69 29.32 9.85 11.50
C GLN A 69 28.00 10.60 11.32
N GLY A 70 28.02 11.94 11.21
CA GLY A 70 26.83 12.74 10.94
C GLY A 70 26.22 12.42 9.57
N ARG A 71 27.07 12.20 8.55
CA ARG A 71 26.62 11.79 7.22
C ARG A 71 25.95 10.41 7.23
N LEU A 72 26.52 9.45 7.97
CA LEU A 72 25.94 8.11 8.12
C LEU A 72 24.62 8.15 8.90
N LEU A 73 24.52 8.98 9.94
CA LEU A 73 23.30 9.14 10.72
C LEU A 73 22.15 9.69 9.85
N ARG A 74 22.39 10.79 9.11
CA ARG A 74 21.39 11.37 8.20
C ARG A 74 20.91 10.36 7.16
N ARG A 75 21.83 9.59 6.54
CA ARG A 75 21.49 8.55 5.56
C ARG A 75 20.68 7.41 6.18
N THR A 76 21.04 6.97 7.39
CA THR A 76 20.35 5.87 8.08
C THR A 76 18.93 6.27 8.49
N LEU A 77 18.75 7.47 9.03
CA LEU A 77 17.43 7.99 9.40
C LEU A 77 16.47 8.07 8.19
N ILE A 78 16.94 8.62 7.08
CA ILE A 78 16.12 8.71 5.85
C ILE A 78 15.81 7.32 5.28
N ARG A 79 16.77 6.39 5.30
CA ARG A 79 16.54 5.01 4.86
C ARG A 79 15.48 4.31 5.72
N TYR A 80 15.48 4.51 7.04
CA TYR A 80 14.46 3.95 7.91
C TYR A 80 13.08 4.56 7.68
N ALA A 81 12.99 5.86 7.43
CA ALA A 81 11.73 6.50 7.08
C ALA A 81 11.15 6.00 5.75
N ILE A 82 12.00 5.85 4.72
CA ILE A 82 11.60 5.29 3.42
C ILE A 82 11.19 3.82 3.58
N LEU A 83 11.92 3.04 4.38
CA LEU A 83 11.57 1.66 4.69
C LEU A 83 10.19 1.55 5.35
N GLY A 84 9.90 2.39 6.35
CA GLY A 84 8.60 2.44 7.01
C GLY A 84 7.46 2.75 6.05
N GLN A 85 7.64 3.72 5.15
CA GLN A 85 6.68 4.02 4.10
C GLN A 85 6.42 2.82 3.18
N VAL A 86 7.48 2.14 2.70
CA VAL A 86 7.32 0.95 1.84
C VAL A 86 6.60 -0.19 2.55
N LEU A 87 6.86 -0.40 3.85
CA LEU A 87 6.16 -1.43 4.64
C LEU A 87 4.66 -1.13 4.78
N ILE A 88 4.30 0.13 5.02
CA ILE A 88 2.89 0.56 5.11
C ILE A 88 2.23 0.44 3.75
N LEU A 89 2.85 0.95 2.68
CA LEU A 89 2.32 0.82 1.32
C LEU A 89 2.16 -0.65 0.89
N ARG A 90 3.07 -1.54 1.31
CA ARG A 90 2.96 -2.98 1.07
C ARG A 90 1.75 -3.61 1.73
N SER A 91 1.30 -3.10 2.89
CA SER A 91 0.15 -3.64 3.61
C SER A 91 -1.20 -3.24 3.01
N VAL A 92 -1.26 -2.11 2.29
CA VAL A 92 -2.50 -1.56 1.73
C VAL A 92 -2.57 -1.73 0.21
N SER A 93 -1.43 -1.67 -0.48
CA SER A 93 -1.36 -1.75 -1.95
C SER A 93 -0.97 -3.15 -2.42
N THR A 94 -1.86 -3.77 -3.19
CA THR A 94 -1.58 -5.05 -3.86
C THR A 94 -0.46 -4.93 -4.90
N ALA A 95 -0.27 -3.75 -5.51
CA ALA A 95 0.83 -3.51 -6.46
C ALA A 95 2.20 -3.55 -5.78
N VAL A 96 2.33 -2.90 -4.61
CA VAL A 96 3.56 -2.91 -3.82
C VAL A 96 3.79 -4.29 -3.18
N PHE A 97 2.72 -4.96 -2.75
CA PHE A 97 2.78 -6.35 -2.30
C PHE A 97 3.28 -7.30 -3.40
N LYS A 98 2.81 -7.16 -4.64
CA LYS A 98 3.31 -7.95 -5.79
C LYS A 98 4.79 -7.70 -6.07
N ARG A 99 5.25 -6.46 -5.94
CA ARG A 99 6.66 -6.09 -6.15
C ARG A 99 7.59 -6.55 -5.02
N PHE A 100 7.10 -6.55 -3.78
CA PHE A 100 7.83 -7.02 -2.60
C PHE A 100 6.98 -8.03 -1.79
N PRO A 101 6.82 -9.28 -2.27
CA PRO A 101 5.91 -10.24 -1.63
C PRO A 101 6.39 -10.68 -0.25
N THR A 102 7.70 -10.71 -0.02
CA THR A 102 8.29 -11.03 1.28
C THR A 102 9.28 -9.95 1.72
N LEU A 103 9.49 -9.82 3.04
CA LEU A 103 10.50 -8.93 3.61
C LEU A 103 11.90 -9.20 3.04
N LEU A 104 12.17 -10.46 2.64
CA LEU A 104 13.42 -10.84 2.00
C LEU A 104 13.63 -10.11 0.66
N HIS A 105 12.59 -9.85 -0.12
CA HIS A 105 12.69 -9.08 -1.37
C HIS A 105 13.09 -7.62 -1.09
N LEU A 106 12.59 -7.06 0.01
CA LEU A 106 12.93 -5.70 0.44
C LEU A 106 14.40 -5.61 0.90
N VAL A 107 14.85 -6.60 1.68
CA VAL A 107 16.26 -6.71 2.10
C VAL A 107 17.19 -6.92 0.92
N ARG A 108 16.81 -7.75 -0.06
CA ARG A 108 17.58 -7.96 -1.31
C ARG A 108 17.70 -6.67 -2.11
N ALA A 109 16.60 -5.93 -2.30
CA ALA A 109 16.63 -4.65 -2.99
C ALA A 109 17.53 -3.62 -2.27
N GLY A 110 17.47 -3.57 -0.94
CA GLY A 110 18.35 -2.70 -0.15
C GLY A 110 19.83 -3.10 -0.24
N ARG A 111 20.12 -4.40 -0.27
CA ARG A 111 21.48 -4.93 -0.43
C ARG A 111 22.05 -4.63 -1.81
N GLN A 112 21.26 -4.84 -2.87
CA GLN A 112 21.66 -4.53 -4.25
C GLN A 112 21.94 -3.02 -4.43
N TYR A 113 21.12 -2.16 -3.81
CA TYR A 113 21.36 -0.71 -3.82
C TYR A 113 22.66 -0.31 -3.10
N LEU A 114 22.98 -0.97 -1.98
CA LEU A 114 24.23 -0.75 -1.25
C LEU A 114 25.45 -1.22 -2.04
N GLU A 115 25.35 -2.36 -2.72
CA GLU A 115 26.39 -2.92 -3.59
C GLU A 115 26.66 -2.00 -4.78
N TRP A 116 25.61 -1.49 -5.43
CA TRP A 116 25.73 -0.50 -6.51
C TRP A 116 26.30 0.85 -6.04
N ALA A 117 25.97 1.29 -4.82
CA ALA A 117 26.48 2.55 -4.26
C ALA A 117 27.90 2.44 -3.66
N GLY A 118 28.49 1.25 -3.61
CA GLY A 118 29.85 1.01 -3.12
C GLY A 118 30.94 1.51 -4.06
N PRO A 119 32.20 1.62 -3.60
CA PRO A 119 33.32 2.14 -4.40
C PRO A 119 33.59 1.36 -5.70
N GLN A 120 33.10 0.12 -5.83
CA GLN A 120 33.18 -0.71 -7.04
C GLN A 120 32.07 -0.44 -8.08
N GLY A 121 31.01 0.31 -7.76
CA GLY A 121 29.77 0.39 -8.57
C GLY A 121 29.78 1.34 -9.77
N ARG A 122 30.94 1.78 -10.25
CA ARG A 122 31.06 2.68 -11.43
C ARG A 122 31.15 1.93 -12.77
N SER A 123 30.87 0.63 -12.80
CA SER A 123 30.63 -0.14 -14.02
C SER A 123 29.17 -0.62 -14.01
N GLY A 124 28.34 -0.07 -14.90
CA GLY A 124 26.94 -0.49 -15.10
C GLY A 124 26.82 -1.97 -15.50
N PRO A 125 25.60 -2.51 -15.59
CA PRO A 125 24.74 -2.17 -16.73
C PRO A 125 23.23 -2.08 -16.41
N GLU A 126 22.47 -1.67 -17.44
CA GLU A 126 21.02 -1.90 -17.66
C GLU A 126 20.35 -2.94 -16.74
N ALA A 127 19.33 -2.52 -15.99
CA ALA A 127 18.18 -3.37 -15.61
C ALA A 127 17.21 -2.61 -14.67
N TRP A 128 16.42 -1.70 -15.23
CA TRP A 128 15.02 -1.65 -14.80
C TRP A 128 14.27 -2.48 -15.84
N PRO A 129 13.56 -3.56 -15.48
CA PRO A 129 12.58 -4.10 -16.40
C PRO A 129 11.48 -3.03 -16.47
N GLU A 130 11.54 -2.18 -17.49
CA GLU A 130 10.33 -1.58 -18.02
C GLU A 130 9.35 -2.73 -18.21
N THR A 131 8.27 -2.70 -17.44
CA THR A 131 7.13 -3.57 -17.68
C THR A 131 6.61 -3.21 -19.06
N ARG A 132 7.10 -3.94 -20.05
CA ARG A 132 6.60 -3.99 -21.42
C ARG A 132 5.10 -4.23 -21.33
N SER A 133 4.33 -3.16 -21.51
CA SER A 133 2.93 -3.22 -21.88
C SER A 133 2.87 -3.70 -23.33
N ASP A 134 3.02 -5.01 -23.54
CA ASP A 134 2.65 -5.64 -24.79
C ASP A 134 1.29 -6.30 -24.60
N GLY A 135 0.32 -5.87 -25.39
CA GLY A 135 -0.86 -6.66 -25.66
C GLY A 135 -2.14 -5.86 -25.90
N SER A 136 -2.30 -5.41 -27.15
CA SER A 136 -3.56 -5.33 -27.93
C SER A 136 -4.74 -4.54 -27.38
#